data_AF-A0A6M0C5G5-F1
#
_entry.id   AF-A0A6M0C5G5-F1
#
_cell.length_a   1.000
_cell.length_b   1.000
_cell.length_c   1.000
_cell.angle_alpha   90.00
_cell.angle_beta   90.00
_cell.angle_gamma   90.00
#
_symmetry.space_group_name_H-M   'P 1'
#
loop_
_entity.id
_entity.type
_entity.pdbx_description
1 polymer ?
#
loop_
_entity_poly.entity_id
_entity_poly.type
_entity_poly.pdbx_seq_one_letter_code
_entity_poly.pdbx_strand_id
1 'polypeptide(L)'
;MGIGITCTPSKLINQKENFLNVLLEPLNFEFMRNALIMGILLGILCAVVGSYMIVQQMSMMGDMIAHSVMAGLPVAVFMRLPLSLGALVAGVVSAVVLSGIESKSRLKLDAVMALIFSLFLATGTTLVTVLPGANRIDVMHILFGDILGVTQDNLKQTFGITLIIVIG
;
A
#
# COMPACT_ATOMS: atom_id res chain seq x y z
N MET A 1 -4.32 -38.61 47.14
CA MET A 1 -5.77 -38.52 46.87
C MET A 1 -6.28 -37.28 47.59
N GLY A 2 -6.64 -36.23 46.86
CA GLY A 2 -7.07 -34.96 47.48
C GLY A 2 -7.00 -33.78 46.51
N ILE A 3 -7.68 -33.91 45.37
CA ILE A 3 -7.93 -32.82 44.43
C ILE A 3 -8.96 -31.89 45.08
N GLY A 4 -8.48 -30.79 45.66
CA GLY A 4 -9.31 -29.71 46.20
C GLY A 4 -9.40 -28.56 45.20
N ILE A 5 -10.27 -28.71 44.19
CA ILE A 5 -10.62 -27.66 43.23
C ILE A 5 -11.46 -26.62 43.97
N THR A 6 -10.84 -25.57 44.50
CA THR A 6 -11.52 -24.36 44.95
C THR A 6 -11.42 -23.30 43.86
N CYS A 7 -12.35 -23.36 42.89
CA CYS A 7 -12.56 -22.27 41.94
C CYS A 7 -13.26 -21.10 42.66
N THR A 8 -12.47 -20.19 43.24
CA THR A 8 -12.96 -18.88 43.70
C THR A 8 -13.12 -17.95 42.48
N PRO A 9 -14.29 -17.31 42.25
CA PRO A 9 -14.55 -16.50 41.05
C PRO A 9 -13.71 -15.21 40.95
N SER A 10 -13.01 -14.79 42.00
CA SER A 10 -12.28 -13.50 42.04
C SER A 10 -10.92 -13.52 41.33
N LYS A 11 -10.20 -14.65 41.30
CA LYS A 11 -8.90 -14.75 40.61
C LYS A 11 -9.03 -14.84 39.09
N LEU A 12 -10.15 -15.36 38.58
CA LEU A 12 -10.41 -15.44 37.13
C LEU A 12 -10.73 -14.08 36.52
N ILE A 13 -11.42 -13.20 37.27
CA ILE A 13 -11.71 -11.83 36.80
C ILE A 13 -10.41 -11.04 36.77
N ASN A 14 -9.59 -11.09 37.83
CA ASN A 14 -8.33 -10.33 37.87
C ASN A 14 -7.29 -10.84 36.85
N GLN A 15 -7.19 -12.15 36.59
CA GLN A 15 -6.35 -12.68 35.50
C GLN A 15 -6.87 -12.25 34.11
N LYS A 16 -8.18 -12.23 33.89
CA LYS A 16 -8.78 -11.76 32.62
C LYS A 16 -8.54 -10.27 32.39
N GLU A 17 -8.66 -9.45 33.44
CA GLU A 17 -8.39 -8.01 33.39
C GLU A 17 -6.90 -7.75 33.11
N ASN A 18 -5.98 -8.50 33.73
CA ASN A 18 -4.54 -8.39 33.46
C ASN A 18 -4.18 -8.84 32.03
N PHE A 19 -4.78 -9.92 31.52
CA PHE A 19 -4.55 -10.39 30.16
C PHE A 19 -5.13 -9.43 29.11
N LEU A 20 -6.30 -8.84 29.39
CA LEU A 20 -6.89 -7.81 28.53
C LEU A 20 -6.06 -6.54 28.54
N ASN A 21 -5.56 -6.08 29.70
CA ASN A 21 -4.69 -4.91 29.76
C ASN A 21 -3.36 -5.15 29.03
N VAL A 22 -2.74 -6.34 29.14
CA VAL A 22 -1.55 -6.69 28.36
C VAL A 22 -1.80 -6.68 26.84
N LEU A 23 -3.02 -7.02 26.39
CA LEU A 23 -3.42 -6.95 24.98
C LEU A 23 -3.86 -5.54 24.54
N LEU A 24 -4.36 -4.70 25.46
CA LEU A 24 -4.85 -3.34 25.20
C LEU A 24 -3.74 -2.28 25.34
N GLU A 25 -2.67 -2.56 26.08
CA GLU A 25 -1.48 -1.71 26.22
C GLU A 25 -0.88 -1.31 24.87
N PRO A 26 -0.64 -2.24 23.92
CA PRO A 26 -0.09 -1.87 22.62
C PRO A 26 -1.12 -1.13 21.72
N LEU A 27 -2.42 -1.27 21.98
CA LEU A 27 -3.49 -0.55 21.25
C LEU A 27 -3.64 0.93 21.67
N ASN A 28 -3.04 1.34 22.79
CA ASN A 28 -3.07 2.73 23.25
C ASN A 28 -2.13 3.65 22.45
N PHE A 29 -1.15 3.08 21.74
CA PHE A 29 -0.24 3.88 20.92
C PHE A 29 -0.95 4.45 19.69
N GLU A 30 -0.83 5.76 19.46
CA GLU A 30 -1.46 6.44 18.31
C GLU A 30 -1.05 5.82 16.96
N PHE A 31 0.20 5.37 16.84
CA PHE A 31 0.72 4.68 15.64
C PHE A 31 -0.07 3.40 15.34
N MET A 32 -0.41 2.62 16.38
CA MET A 32 -1.20 1.39 16.26
C MET A 32 -2.64 1.68 15.84
N ARG A 33 -3.25 2.73 16.43
CA ARG A 33 -4.61 3.14 16.09
C ARG A 33 -4.69 3.66 14.66
N ASN A 34 -3.72 4.46 14.23
CA ASN A 34 -3.61 4.99 12.86
C ASN A 34 -3.43 3.84 11.85
N ALA A 35 -2.55 2.89 12.16
CA ALA A 35 -2.33 1.68 11.36
C ALA A 35 -3.63 0.88 11.16
N LEU A 36 -4.41 0.69 12.22
CA LEU A 36 -5.64 -0.09 12.19
C LEU A 36 -6.75 0.61 11.37
N ILE A 37 -6.89 1.93 11.52
CA ILE A 37 -7.80 2.75 10.70
C ILE A 37 -7.41 2.66 9.23
N MET A 38 -6.12 2.80 8.90
CA MET A 38 -5.62 2.67 7.54
C MET A 38 -5.88 1.29 6.95
N GLY A 39 -5.67 0.23 7.73
CA GLY A 39 -5.96 -1.14 7.31
C GLY A 39 -7.43 -1.34 6.93
N ILE A 40 -8.36 -0.79 7.72
CA ILE A 40 -9.81 -0.86 7.41
C ILE A 40 -10.11 -0.09 6.11
N LEU A 41 -9.58 1.12 5.96
CA LEU A 41 -9.78 1.93 4.75
C LEU A 41 -9.24 1.23 3.50
N LEU A 42 -8.01 0.71 3.57
CA LEU A 42 -7.37 -0.03 2.48
C LEU A 42 -8.10 -1.32 2.15
N GLY A 43 -8.67 -2.01 3.15
CA GLY A 43 -9.49 -3.19 2.95
C GLY A 43 -10.75 -2.89 2.14
N ILE A 44 -11.47 -1.81 2.46
CA ILE A 44 -12.65 -1.37 1.69
C ILE A 44 -12.24 -0.99 0.27
N LEU A 45 -11.18 -0.19 0.11
CA LEU A 45 -10.64 0.18 -1.20
C LEU A 45 -10.29 -1.05 -2.06
N CYS A 46 -9.55 -1.99 -1.50
CA CYS A 46 -9.14 -3.19 -2.21
C CYS A 46 -10.32 -4.07 -2.61
N ALA A 47 -11.36 -4.17 -1.77
CA ALA A 47 -12.58 -4.90 -2.10
C ALA A 47 -13.32 -4.26 -3.29
N VAL A 48 -13.49 -2.93 -3.29
CA VAL A 48 -14.16 -2.20 -4.37
C VAL A 48 -13.34 -2.30 -5.67
N VAL A 49 -12.08 -1.90 -5.64
CA VAL A 49 -11.20 -1.91 -6.83
C VAL A 49 -11.03 -3.33 -7.36
N GLY A 50 -10.84 -4.33 -6.49
CA GLY A 50 -10.72 -5.73 -6.89
C GLY A 50 -11.98 -6.26 -7.56
N SER A 51 -13.16 -5.96 -7.01
CA SER A 51 -14.43 -6.36 -7.64
C SER A 51 -14.61 -5.74 -9.03
N TYR A 52 -14.21 -4.48 -9.21
CA TYR A 52 -14.25 -3.77 -10.49
C TYR A 52 -13.27 -4.38 -11.52
N MET A 53 -12.04 -4.67 -11.10
CA MET A 53 -11.03 -5.29 -11.97
C MET A 53 -11.45 -6.67 -12.50
N ILE A 54 -12.13 -7.47 -11.68
CA ILE A 54 -12.63 -8.80 -12.08
C ILE A 54 -13.67 -8.66 -13.20
N VAL A 55 -14.61 -7.71 -13.07
CA VAL A 55 -15.67 -7.50 -14.06
C VAL A 55 -15.11 -7.04 -15.41
N GLN A 56 -14.05 -6.24 -15.40
CA GLN A 56 -13.42 -5.75 -16.63
C GLN A 56 -12.56 -6.79 -17.36
N GLN A 57 -12.31 -7.96 -16.78
CA GLN A 57 -11.39 -8.97 -17.32
C GLN A 57 -9.97 -8.44 -17.59
N MET A 58 -9.62 -7.27 -17.02
CA MET A 58 -8.34 -6.58 -17.15
C MET A 58 -7.44 -6.86 -15.94
N SER A 59 -7.34 -8.14 -15.55
CA SER A 59 -6.65 -8.56 -14.32
C SER A 59 -5.18 -8.11 -14.28
N MET A 60 -4.52 -8.01 -15.43
CA MET A 60 -3.10 -7.61 -15.53
C MET A 60 -2.85 -6.11 -15.39
N MET A 61 -3.89 -5.27 -15.40
CA MET A 61 -3.72 -3.82 -15.35
C MET A 61 -3.20 -3.35 -13.98
N GLY A 62 -3.68 -3.97 -12.89
CA GLY A 62 -3.27 -3.62 -11.52
C GLY A 62 -1.79 -3.91 -11.26
N ASP A 63 -1.29 -5.04 -11.77
CA ASP A 63 0.12 -5.42 -11.66
C ASP A 63 1.02 -4.46 -12.44
N MET A 64 0.63 -4.11 -13.66
CA MET A 64 1.32 -3.10 -14.48
C MET A 64 1.43 -1.75 -13.75
N ILE A 65 0.34 -1.28 -13.15
CA ILE A 65 0.29 0.02 -12.47
C ILE A 65 1.20 -0.01 -11.22
N ALA A 66 1.14 -1.05 -10.40
CA ALA A 66 1.95 -1.15 -9.18
C ALA A 66 3.46 -1.05 -9.46
N HIS A 67 3.92 -1.75 -10.49
CA HIS A 67 5.32 -1.72 -10.90
C HIS A 67 5.73 -0.43 -11.60
N SER A 68 4.78 0.23 -12.28
CA SER A 68 5.02 1.56 -12.83
C SER A 68 5.22 2.61 -11.74
N VAL A 69 4.42 2.54 -10.67
CA VAL A 69 4.54 3.43 -9.51
C VAL A 69 5.87 3.21 -8.82
N MET A 70 6.26 1.95 -8.57
CA MET A 70 7.55 1.60 -7.96
C MET A 70 8.74 2.22 -8.71
N ALA A 71 8.70 2.21 -10.05
CA ALA A 71 9.75 2.80 -10.87
C ALA A 71 9.84 4.34 -10.77
N GLY A 72 8.76 5.01 -10.35
CA GLY A 72 8.71 6.48 -10.19
C GLY A 72 9.33 7.00 -8.89
N LEU A 73 9.43 6.17 -7.84
CA LEU A 73 9.95 6.58 -6.54
C LEU A 73 11.40 7.09 -6.60
N PRO A 74 12.35 6.41 -7.26
CA PRO A 74 13.74 6.87 -7.34
C PRO A 74 13.87 8.22 -8.07
N VAL A 75 13.02 8.47 -9.08
CA VAL A 75 12.97 9.76 -9.80
C VAL A 75 12.58 10.89 -8.86
N ALA A 76 11.56 10.67 -8.03
CA ALA A 76 11.07 11.68 -7.09
C ALA A 76 12.07 12.00 -5.98
N VAL A 77 12.75 10.97 -5.47
CA VAL A 77 13.82 11.13 -4.48
C VAL A 77 15.00 11.89 -5.08
N PHE A 78 15.36 11.63 -6.34
CA PHE A 78 16.40 12.39 -7.05
C PHE A 78 16.06 13.87 -7.21
N MET A 79 14.80 14.16 -7.54
CA MET A 79 14.31 15.54 -7.69
C MET A 79 14.00 16.26 -6.37
N ARG A 80 14.15 15.61 -5.20
CA ARG A 80 13.76 16.13 -3.88
C ARG A 80 12.29 16.60 -3.82
N LEU A 81 11.41 15.94 -4.58
CA LEU A 81 9.97 16.20 -4.62
C LEU A 81 9.23 15.31 -3.60
N PRO A 82 8.00 15.68 -3.19
CA PRO A 82 7.17 14.81 -2.37
C PRO A 82 6.92 13.46 -3.07
N LEU A 83 7.13 12.37 -2.35
CA LEU A 83 7.06 11.01 -2.89
C LEU A 83 5.69 10.66 -3.47
N SER A 84 4.61 11.18 -2.88
CA SER A 84 3.24 10.99 -3.36
C SER A 84 3.06 11.52 -4.78
N LEU A 85 3.71 12.63 -5.12
CA LEU A 85 3.66 13.21 -6.47
C LEU A 85 4.44 12.36 -7.46
N GLY A 86 5.58 11.81 -7.05
CA GLY A 86 6.37 10.87 -7.86
C GLY A 86 5.62 9.62 -8.24
N ALA A 87 5.01 8.98 -7.25
CA ALA A 87 4.17 7.80 -7.43
C ALA A 87 2.98 8.08 -8.35
N LEU A 88 2.28 9.20 -8.13
CA LEU A 88 1.11 9.59 -8.91
C LEU A 88 1.48 9.89 -10.36
N VAL A 89 2.54 10.67 -10.61
CA VAL A 89 2.99 11.00 -11.96
C VAL A 89 3.40 9.74 -12.71
N ALA A 90 4.15 8.83 -12.09
CA ALA A 90 4.57 7.59 -12.75
C ALA A 90 3.38 6.68 -13.13
N GLY A 91 2.37 6.57 -12.26
CA GLY A 91 1.14 5.83 -12.56
C GLY A 91 0.31 6.48 -13.67
N VAL A 92 0.20 7.81 -13.69
CA VAL A 92 -0.50 8.54 -14.77
C VAL A 92 0.23 8.39 -16.10
N VAL A 93 1.57 8.51 -16.09
CA VAL A 93 2.39 8.33 -17.30
C VAL A 93 2.20 6.93 -17.87
N SER A 94 2.20 5.88 -17.05
CA SER A 94 2.01 4.52 -17.55
C SER A 94 0.61 4.29 -18.13
N ALA A 95 -0.43 4.87 -17.52
CA ALA A 95 -1.80 4.84 -18.07
C ALA A 95 -1.91 5.57 -19.43
N VAL A 96 -1.27 6.74 -19.56
CA VAL A 96 -1.22 7.51 -20.82
C VAL A 96 -0.46 6.74 -21.90
N VAL A 97 0.67 6.11 -21.54
CA VAL A 97 1.45 5.28 -22.47
C VAL A 97 0.63 4.08 -22.94
N LEU A 98 -0.08 3.39 -22.03
CA LEU A 98 -0.98 2.29 -22.39
C LEU A 98 -2.07 2.75 -23.36
N SER A 99 -2.78 3.84 -23.04
CA SER A 99 -3.84 4.39 -23.89
C SER A 99 -3.32 4.83 -25.27
N GLY A 100 -2.12 5.43 -25.33
CA GLY A 100 -1.50 5.85 -26.58
C GLY A 100 -1.09 4.68 -27.48
N ILE A 101 -0.59 3.59 -26.89
CA ILE A 101 -0.20 2.38 -27.63
C ILE A 101 -1.43 1.59 -28.08
N GLU A 102 -2.44 1.46 -27.23
CA GLU A 102 -3.71 0.80 -27.56
C GLU A 102 -4.40 1.49 -28.74
N SER A 103 -4.47 2.82 -28.76
CA SER A 103 -5.10 3.58 -29.85
C SER A 103 -4.45 3.38 -31.22
N LYS A 104 -3.13 3.09 -31.26
CA LYS A 104 -2.35 2.98 -32.50
C LYS A 104 -2.07 1.55 -32.95
N SER A 105 -2.21 0.56 -32.07
CA SER A 105 -1.70 -0.80 -32.30
C SER A 105 -2.82 -1.83 -32.33
N ARG A 106 -2.74 -2.80 -33.27
CA ARG A 106 -3.71 -3.92 -33.38
C ARG A 106 -3.37 -5.10 -32.45
N LEU A 107 -2.51 -4.87 -31.45
CA LEU A 107 -2.05 -5.89 -30.52
C LEU A 107 -3.10 -6.13 -29.43
N LYS A 108 -3.15 -7.36 -28.89
CA LYS A 108 -3.98 -7.65 -27.71
C LYS A 108 -3.53 -6.79 -26.53
N LEU A 109 -4.49 -6.21 -25.80
CA LEU A 109 -4.24 -5.41 -24.60
C LEU A 109 -3.31 -6.12 -23.61
N ASP A 110 -3.48 -7.43 -23.41
CA ASP A 110 -2.64 -8.23 -22.52
C ASP A 110 -1.15 -8.21 -22.89
N ALA A 111 -0.83 -8.22 -24.19
CA ALA A 111 0.55 -8.18 -24.68
C ALA A 111 1.16 -6.79 -24.48
N VAL A 112 0.37 -5.72 -24.68
CA VAL A 112 0.82 -4.34 -24.47
C VAL A 112 1.07 -4.08 -22.99
N MET A 113 0.17 -4.52 -22.11
CA MET A 113 0.34 -4.39 -20.65
C MET A 113 1.62 -5.10 -20.17
N ALA A 114 1.88 -6.32 -20.64
CA ALA A 114 3.11 -7.06 -20.29
C ALA A 114 4.40 -6.38 -20.77
N LEU A 115 4.37 -5.76 -21.95
CA LEU A 115 5.50 -4.98 -22.49
C LEU A 115 5.76 -3.73 -21.65
N ILE A 116 4.72 -2.95 -21.32
CA ILE A 116 4.85 -1.74 -20.50
C ILE A 116 5.39 -2.08 -19.11
N PHE A 117 4.85 -3.14 -18.49
CA PHE A 117 5.34 -3.62 -17.21
C PHE A 117 6.85 -3.94 -17.25
N SER A 118 7.30 -4.70 -18.26
CA SER A 118 8.72 -5.05 -18.41
C SER A 118 9.62 -3.81 -18.59
N LEU A 119 9.14 -2.82 -19.35
CA LEU A 119 9.85 -1.55 -19.56
C LEU A 119 9.98 -0.74 -18.28
N PHE A 120 8.90 -0.59 -17.52
CA PHE A 120 8.91 0.15 -16.26
C PHE A 120 9.75 -0.56 -15.19
N LEU A 121 9.67 -1.89 -15.11
CA LEU A 121 10.49 -2.66 -14.18
C LEU A 121 11.98 -2.53 -14.49
N ALA A 122 12.36 -2.65 -15.77
CA ALA A 122 13.75 -2.45 -16.21
C ALA A 122 14.23 -1.02 -15.92
N THR A 123 13.40 -0.02 -16.26
CA THR A 123 13.73 1.40 -16.05
C THR A 123 13.84 1.73 -14.56
N GLY A 124 12.90 1.27 -13.73
CA GLY A 124 12.94 1.48 -12.28
C GLY A 124 14.15 0.84 -11.62
N THR A 125 14.43 -0.43 -11.94
CA THR A 125 15.55 -1.18 -11.35
C THR A 125 16.91 -0.62 -11.77
N THR A 126 17.05 -0.23 -13.04
CA THR A 126 18.28 0.42 -13.52
C THR A 126 18.48 1.77 -12.85
N LEU A 127 17.42 2.56 -12.67
CA LEU A 127 17.50 3.84 -11.99
C LEU A 127 17.90 3.69 -10.51
N VAL A 128 17.32 2.73 -9.78
CA VAL A 128 17.74 2.41 -8.39
C VAL A 128 19.23 2.05 -8.31
N THR A 129 19.74 1.33 -9.31
CA THR A 129 21.13 0.88 -9.35
C THR A 129 22.11 2.00 -9.72
N VAL A 130 21.70 2.90 -10.62
CA VAL A 130 22.52 4.00 -11.17
C VAL A 130 22.58 5.21 -10.23
N LEU A 131 21.68 5.35 -9.25
CA LEU A 131 21.70 6.44 -8.28
C LEU A 131 22.31 6.01 -6.92
N PRO A 132 23.64 6.05 -6.76
CA PRO A 132 24.32 5.70 -5.50
C PRO A 132 24.17 6.76 -4.38
N GLY A 133 23.51 7.90 -4.64
CA GLY A 133 23.53 9.10 -3.78
C GLY A 133 22.23 9.43 -3.02
N ALA A 134 21.14 8.69 -3.24
CA ALA A 134 19.97 8.77 -2.36
C ALA A 134 20.19 7.82 -1.18
N ASN A 135 19.85 8.25 0.04
CA ASN A 135 20.02 7.48 1.27
C ASN A 135 19.36 6.09 1.10
N ARG A 136 20.17 5.05 0.83
CA ARG A 136 19.72 3.70 0.41
C ARG A 136 18.80 3.06 1.45
N ILE A 137 18.92 3.51 2.69
CA ILE A 137 18.23 3.04 3.89
C ILE A 137 16.79 3.58 3.93
N ASP A 138 16.54 4.82 3.44
CA ASP A 138 15.20 5.40 3.35
C ASP A 138 14.37 4.73 2.25
N VAL A 139 14.96 4.53 1.06
CA VAL A 139 14.24 4.01 -0.10
C VAL A 139 13.68 2.62 0.16
N MET A 140 14.42 1.76 0.88
CA MET A 140 13.93 0.43 1.26
C MET A 140 12.80 0.50 2.28
N HIS A 141 12.91 1.31 3.33
CA HIS A 141 11.84 1.48 4.32
C HIS A 141 10.57 2.09 3.71
N ILE A 142 10.73 2.94 2.70
CA ILE A 142 9.64 3.51 1.91
C ILE A 142 9.03 2.49 0.94
N LEU A 143 9.86 1.65 0.30
CA LEU A 143 9.39 0.59 -0.61
C LEU A 143 8.63 -0.52 0.12
N PHE A 144 9.07 -0.89 1.33
CA PHE A 144 8.41 -1.90 2.15
C PHE A 144 7.24 -1.34 2.96
N GLY A 145 7.16 -0.02 3.11
CA GLY A 145 6.11 0.70 3.82
C GLY A 145 6.29 0.64 5.33
N ASP A 146 6.22 1.81 5.97
CA ASP A 146 6.14 1.91 7.42
C ASP A 146 4.71 2.26 7.82
N ILE A 147 3.95 1.24 8.22
CA ILE A 147 2.59 1.40 8.75
C ILE A 147 2.60 2.15 10.10
N LEU A 148 3.71 2.10 10.85
CA LEU A 148 3.87 2.77 12.14
C LEU A 148 4.32 4.24 11.98
N GLY A 149 4.96 4.57 10.86
CA GLY A 149 5.38 5.92 10.49
C GLY A 149 4.30 6.79 9.83
N VAL A 150 3.06 6.30 9.73
CA VAL A 150 1.96 7.04 9.09
C VAL A 150 1.61 8.29 9.91
N THR A 151 1.95 9.45 9.33
CA THR A 151 1.63 10.77 9.89
C THR A 151 0.17 11.15 9.60
N GLN A 152 -0.42 11.98 10.47
CA GLN A 152 -1.81 12.47 10.36
C GLN A 152 -2.15 13.13 9.00
N ASP A 153 -1.16 13.70 8.31
CA ASP A 153 -1.35 14.27 6.97
C ASP A 153 -1.55 13.19 5.89
N ASN A 154 -0.84 12.06 5.98
CA ASN A 154 -1.03 10.93 5.05
C ASN A 154 -2.42 10.30 5.24
N LEU A 155 -2.92 10.25 6.48
CA LEU A 155 -4.27 9.78 6.81
C LEU A 155 -5.35 10.60 6.10
N LYS A 156 -5.25 11.94 6.14
CA LYS A 156 -6.22 12.82 5.48
C LYS A 156 -6.21 12.65 3.96
N GLN A 157 -5.03 12.52 3.38
CA GLN A 157 -4.90 12.32 1.94
C GLN A 157 -5.51 10.97 1.53
N THR A 158 -5.17 9.88 2.21
CA THR A 158 -5.74 8.56 1.93
C THR A 158 -7.25 8.54 2.15
N PHE A 159 -7.77 9.15 3.22
CA PHE A 159 -9.20 9.24 3.46
C PHE A 159 -9.93 9.97 2.33
N GLY A 160 -9.37 11.06 1.81
CA GLY A 160 -9.93 11.79 0.66
C GLY A 160 -10.01 10.92 -0.60
N ILE A 161 -8.94 10.18 -0.91
CA ILE A 161 -8.91 9.29 -2.09
C ILE A 161 -9.92 8.14 -1.93
N THR A 162 -10.00 7.54 -0.74
CA THR A 162 -10.99 6.50 -0.43
C THR A 162 -12.42 6.99 -0.63
N LEU A 163 -12.73 8.18 -0.14
CA LEU A 163 -14.07 8.73 -0.23
C LEU A 163 -14.47 9.04 -1.68
N ILE A 164 -13.52 9.53 -2.49
CA ILE A 164 -13.73 9.75 -3.93
C ILE A 164 -14.04 8.42 -4.64
N ILE A 165 -13.29 7.35 -4.36
CA ILE A 165 -13.46 6.04 -5.02
C ILE A 165 -14.75 5.33 -4.59
N VAL A 166 -15.18 5.49 -3.33
CA VAL A 166 -16.40 4.84 -2.84
C VAL A 166 -17.67 5.57 -3.31
N ILE A 167 -17.61 6.89 -3.50
CA ILE A 167 -18.76 7.70 -3.93
C ILE A 167 -18.90 7.78 -5.45
N GLY A 168 -17.77 7.79 -6.18
CA GLY A 168 -17.75 7.85 -7.65
C GLY A 168 -18.00 6.49 -8.29
#